data_AF-A0A350MT47-F1
#
_entry.id   AF-A0A350MT47-F1
#
_cell.length_a   1.000
_cell.length_b   1.000
_cell.length_c   1.000
_cell.angle_alpha   90.00
_cell.angle_beta   90.00
_cell.angle_gamma   90.00
#
_symmetry.space_group_name_H-M   'P 1'
#
loop_
_entity.id
_entity.type
_entity.pdbx_description
1 polymer ?
#
loop_
_entity_poly.entity_id
_entity_poly.type
_entity_poly.pdbx_seq_one_letter_code
_entity_poly.pdbx_strand_id
1 'polypeptide(L)'
;MFGVKYIQISFPFDRKITQTRENSNLGQNIGIKEGRICADNYKEGKIDLDSDCAYWQAGLRWEMLTHLDKDVQKFVGDYIDCFICWDLFVFFSQNPGARDTARSLAEHLGRSEEDVEKALKFLVNKGVVVKEITQIGDSQAETYSYHPAPEVSDCVEKFVECLTKREKRLAVLTEVLKKLRH
;
A
#
# COMPACT_ATOMS: atom_id res chain seq x y z
N MET A 1 10.99 -28.87 12.47
CA MET A 1 10.69 -28.39 11.10
C MET A 1 9.26 -27.86 11.09
N PHE A 2 9.06 -26.56 11.25
CA PHE A 2 7.74 -25.95 11.14
C PHE A 2 7.66 -25.27 9.76
N GLY A 3 6.85 -25.85 8.87
CA GLY A 3 6.58 -25.29 7.55
C GLY A 3 5.61 -24.13 7.68
N VAL A 4 6.11 -22.91 7.49
CA VAL A 4 5.27 -21.71 7.37
C VAL A 4 4.61 -21.74 6.01
N LYS A 5 3.27 -21.79 5.96
CA LYS A 5 2.50 -21.65 4.72
C LYS A 5 2.41 -20.17 4.37
N TYR A 6 3.10 -19.77 3.31
CA TYR A 6 3.08 -18.41 2.78
C TYR A 6 1.75 -18.14 2.05
N ILE A 7 1.04 -17.09 2.45
CA ILE A 7 -0.01 -16.48 1.63
C ILE A 7 0.68 -15.44 0.78
N GLN A 8 0.89 -15.76 -0.49
CA GLN A 8 1.44 -14.86 -1.49
C GLN A 8 0.39 -13.79 -1.79
N ILE A 9 0.51 -12.61 -1.16
CA ILE A 9 -0.34 -11.45 -1.50
C ILE A 9 0.22 -10.87 -2.80
N SER A 10 -0.24 -11.41 -3.93
CA SER A 10 0.00 -10.79 -5.24
C SER A 10 -0.69 -9.42 -5.29
N PHE A 11 0.11 -8.36 -5.30
CA PHE A 11 -0.35 -7.04 -5.72
C PHE A 11 -0.50 -7.02 -7.25
N PRO A 12 -1.65 -6.58 -7.81
CA PRO A 12 -1.86 -6.56 -9.26
C PRO A 12 -1.19 -5.36 -9.96
N PHE A 13 -0.19 -4.70 -9.36
CA PHE A 13 0.45 -3.51 -9.91
C PHE A 13 1.83 -3.77 -10.52
N ASP A 14 2.02 -4.96 -11.09
CA ASP A 14 3.19 -5.30 -11.89
C ASP A 14 2.77 -5.49 -13.35
N ARG A 15 2.38 -4.38 -14.00
CA ARG A 15 2.40 -4.30 -15.46
C ARG A 15 3.68 -3.61 -15.86
N LYS A 16 4.63 -4.42 -16.33
CA LYS A 16 5.63 -4.01 -17.30
C LYS A 16 4.95 -3.14 -18.36
N ILE A 17 5.34 -1.88 -18.45
CA ILE A 17 5.02 -1.04 -19.61
C ILE A 17 5.94 -1.53 -20.72
N THR A 18 5.53 -2.59 -21.42
CA THR A 18 6.13 -2.95 -22.70
C THR A 18 5.67 -1.93 -23.72
N GLN A 19 6.56 -0.99 -24.08
CA GLN A 19 6.43 -0.23 -25.31
C GLN A 19 6.31 -1.22 -26.46
N THR A 20 5.13 -1.30 -27.05
CA THR A 20 4.94 -2.01 -28.31
C THR A 20 5.03 -0.94 -29.38
N ARG A 21 6.10 -1.01 -30.18
CA ARG A 21 6.30 -0.27 -31.42
C ARG A 21 5.04 -0.34 -32.28
N GLU A 22 4.69 0.82 -32.82
CA GLU A 22 3.75 1.02 -33.92
C GLU A 22 4.02 0.03 -35.05
N ASN A 23 2.98 -0.64 -35.56
CA ASN A 23 2.70 -0.57 -36.98
C ASN A 23 1.28 -1.00 -37.39
N SER A 24 0.69 -0.06 -38.13
CA SER A 24 -0.33 -0.15 -39.17
C SER A 24 -1.76 -0.61 -38.83
N ASN A 25 -2.63 0.40 -38.94
CA ASN A 25 -3.94 0.39 -39.58
C ASN A 25 -5.13 -0.10 -38.75
N LEU A 26 -5.62 0.80 -37.89
CA LEU A 26 -7.03 1.19 -37.78
C LEU A 26 -7.08 2.42 -36.86
N GLY A 27 -7.61 3.53 -37.38
CA GLY A 27 -7.57 4.83 -36.71
C GLY A 27 -8.31 4.84 -35.37
N GLN A 28 -7.56 4.89 -34.28
CA GLN A 28 -8.04 5.29 -32.95
C GLN A 28 -7.44 6.66 -32.64
N ASN A 29 -8.26 7.71 -32.76
CA ASN A 29 -7.91 9.02 -32.22
C ASN A 29 -8.17 9.01 -30.71
N ILE A 30 -7.11 8.82 -29.93
CA ILE A 30 -7.15 8.92 -28.47
C ILE A 30 -7.06 10.41 -28.12
N GLY A 31 -8.21 11.06 -27.99
CA GLY A 31 -8.27 12.44 -27.49
C GLY A 31 -8.14 12.46 -25.98
N ILE A 32 -7.02 12.97 -25.46
CA ILE A 32 -6.85 13.22 -24.02
C ILE A 32 -7.42 14.61 -23.72
N LYS A 33 -8.55 14.68 -23.03
CA LYS A 33 -8.95 15.87 -22.26
C LYS A 33 -9.13 15.46 -20.79
N GLU A 34 -8.35 16.11 -19.93
CA GLU A 34 -8.47 16.05 -18.46
C GLU A 34 -8.44 14.65 -17.82
N GLY A 35 -7.48 13.82 -18.23
CA GLY A 35 -7.00 12.70 -17.40
C GLY A 35 -8.00 11.56 -17.16
N ARG A 36 -9.00 11.36 -18.01
CA ARG A 36 -9.90 10.19 -17.94
C ARG A 36 -9.93 9.43 -19.26
N ILE A 37 -9.73 8.11 -19.17
CA ILE A 37 -9.87 7.18 -20.30
C ILE A 37 -11.36 6.88 -20.45
N CYS A 38 -12.00 7.47 -21.46
CA CYS A 38 -13.32 7.05 -21.91
C CYS A 38 -13.13 6.01 -23.03
N ALA A 39 -13.64 4.80 -22.82
CA ALA A 39 -13.82 3.86 -23.92
C ALA A 39 -15.20 4.15 -24.54
N ASP A 40 -15.25 5.11 -25.46
CA ASP A 40 -16.51 5.48 -26.10
C ASP A 40 -16.85 4.48 -27.21
N ASN A 41 -18.01 3.84 -27.08
CA ASN A 41 -18.73 3.31 -28.24
C ASN A 41 -19.29 4.50 -29.02
N TYR A 42 -18.47 5.06 -29.90
CA TYR A 42 -18.86 6.14 -30.79
C TYR A 42 -19.83 5.60 -31.86
N LYS A 43 -21.13 5.76 -31.63
CA LYS A 43 -22.13 5.73 -32.70
C LYS A 43 -22.69 7.13 -32.88
N GLU A 44 -22.74 7.52 -34.14
CA GLU A 44 -22.95 8.87 -34.64
C GLU A 44 -24.10 9.62 -33.94
N GLY A 45 -23.80 10.83 -33.47
CA GLY A 45 -24.75 11.93 -33.48
C GLY A 45 -25.89 11.90 -32.47
N LYS A 46 -25.56 12.03 -31.18
CA LYS A 46 -26.20 12.91 -30.16
C LYS A 46 -25.78 12.43 -28.78
N ILE A 47 -25.02 13.25 -28.07
CA ILE A 47 -24.79 13.04 -26.64
C ILE A 47 -26.00 13.67 -25.95
N ASP A 48 -27.00 12.86 -25.62
CA ASP A 48 -28.07 13.28 -24.70
C ASP A 48 -27.45 13.37 -23.30
N LEU A 49 -27.09 14.60 -22.91
CA LEU A 49 -26.44 14.91 -21.63
C LEU A 49 -27.31 14.63 -20.38
N ASP A 50 -28.58 14.23 -20.56
CA ASP A 50 -29.53 14.04 -19.47
C ASP A 50 -29.80 12.58 -19.08
N SER A 51 -29.40 11.59 -19.89
CA SER A 51 -29.87 10.20 -19.70
C SER A 51 -28.87 9.21 -19.05
N ASP A 52 -27.62 9.59 -18.81
CA ASP A 52 -26.61 8.71 -18.19
C ASP A 52 -26.24 9.12 -16.75
N CYS A 53 -27.24 9.60 -16.00
CA CYS A 53 -27.18 9.89 -14.57
C CYS A 53 -27.08 8.63 -13.68
N ALA A 54 -26.71 7.46 -14.23
CA ALA A 54 -26.42 6.26 -13.45
C ALA A 54 -24.93 6.20 -13.01
N TYR A 55 -24.03 6.85 -13.76
CA TYR A 55 -22.59 6.84 -13.44
C TYR A 55 -22.18 7.89 -12.41
N TRP A 56 -22.90 9.02 -12.32
CA TRP A 56 -22.67 10.03 -11.28
C TRP A 56 -23.13 9.56 -9.89
N GLN A 57 -24.17 8.73 -9.82
CA GLN A 57 -24.61 8.12 -8.56
C GLN A 57 -23.62 7.08 -8.02
N ALA A 58 -22.80 6.44 -8.87
CA ALA A 58 -21.73 5.55 -8.44
C ALA A 58 -20.57 6.30 -7.77
N GLY A 59 -20.31 7.56 -8.17
CA GLY A 59 -19.33 8.43 -7.51
C GLY A 59 -19.73 8.78 -6.08
N LEU A 60 -21.01 9.08 -5.85
CA LEU A 60 -21.59 9.32 -4.52
C LEU A 60 -21.66 8.05 -3.66
N ARG A 61 -21.75 6.87 -4.29
CA ARG A 61 -21.72 5.58 -3.58
C ARG A 61 -20.32 5.23 -3.05
N TRP A 62 -19.26 5.74 -3.68
CA TRP A 62 -17.88 5.54 -3.27
C TRP A 62 -17.53 6.30 -1.99
N GLU A 63 -17.88 7.59 -1.91
CA GLU A 63 -17.61 8.43 -0.73
C GLU A 63 -18.33 7.94 0.54
N MET A 64 -19.52 7.35 0.40
CA MET A 64 -20.27 6.82 1.55
C MET A 64 -19.80 5.44 2.03
N LEU A 65 -19.27 4.59 1.15
CA LEU A 65 -18.86 3.21 1.51
C LEU A 65 -17.43 3.09 2.04
N THR A 66 -16.59 4.12 1.85
CA THR A 66 -15.16 4.09 2.22
C THR A 66 -14.86 4.84 3.52
N HIS A 67 -15.76 4.84 4.49
CA HIS A 67 -15.45 5.39 5.81
C HIS A 67 -14.46 4.48 6.53
N LEU A 68 -13.19 4.88 6.52
CA LEU A 68 -12.15 4.27 7.31
C LEU A 68 -12.37 4.66 8.78
N ASP A 69 -12.19 3.73 9.71
CA ASP A 69 -12.26 4.01 11.14
C ASP A 69 -11.30 5.16 11.50
N LYS A 70 -11.74 6.09 12.37
CA LYS A 70 -10.94 7.25 12.78
C LYS A 70 -9.62 6.83 13.43
N ASP A 71 -9.62 5.72 14.16
CA ASP A 71 -8.40 5.18 14.78
C ASP A 71 -7.40 4.74 13.71
N VAL A 72 -7.89 4.08 12.66
CA VAL A 72 -7.07 3.62 11.53
C VAL A 72 -6.60 4.81 10.69
N GLN A 73 -7.44 5.83 10.47
CA GLN A 73 -7.03 7.06 9.78
C GLN A 73 -5.89 7.75 10.54
N LYS A 74 -6.03 7.87 11.86
CA LYS A 74 -4.99 8.47 12.71
C LYS A 74 -3.70 7.64 12.67
N PHE A 75 -3.81 6.31 12.78
CA PHE A 75 -2.66 5.42 12.66
C PHE A 75 -1.93 5.58 11.32
N VAL A 76 -2.66 5.63 10.20
CA VAL A 76 -2.09 5.88 8.87
C VAL A 76 -1.38 7.24 8.82
N GLY A 77 -2.00 8.28 9.37
CA GLY A 77 -1.39 9.61 9.46
C GLY A 77 -0.08 9.62 10.25
N ASP A 78 -0.07 8.96 11.40
CA ASP A 78 1.02 9.05 12.38
C ASP A 78 2.21 8.12 12.06
N TYR A 79 1.94 6.94 11.49
CA TYR A 79 2.91 5.84 11.36
C TYR A 79 3.18 5.37 9.93
N ILE A 80 2.31 5.68 8.95
CA ILE A 80 2.52 5.27 7.56
C ILE A 80 3.06 6.45 6.76
N ASP A 81 4.39 6.57 6.71
CA ASP A 81 5.06 7.63 5.96
C ASP A 81 5.46 7.21 4.54
N CYS A 82 5.56 5.90 4.30
CA CYS A 82 5.80 5.33 3.00
C CYS A 82 5.14 3.95 2.89
N PHE A 83 5.05 3.42 1.66
CA PHE A 83 4.53 2.07 1.45
C PHE A 83 5.36 0.98 2.13
N ILE A 84 6.64 1.23 2.39
CA ILE A 84 7.49 0.28 3.12
C ILE A 84 7.10 0.22 4.60
N CYS A 85 6.70 1.35 5.22
CA CYS A 85 6.15 1.33 6.59
C CYS A 85 4.89 0.47 6.66
N TRP A 86 3.99 0.61 5.69
CA TRP A 86 2.82 -0.26 5.55
C TRP A 86 3.24 -1.72 5.47
N ASP A 87 4.13 -2.06 4.53
CA ASP A 87 4.59 -3.43 4.31
C ASP A 87 5.20 -4.03 5.60
N LEU A 88 5.98 -3.23 6.34
CA LEU A 88 6.56 -3.61 7.63
C LEU A 88 5.50 -3.89 8.71
N PHE A 89 4.47 -3.04 8.85
CA PHE A 89 3.40 -3.31 9.82
C PHE A 89 2.62 -4.58 9.49
N VAL A 90 2.35 -4.82 8.20
CA VAL A 90 1.72 -6.08 7.76
C VAL A 90 2.64 -7.26 8.10
N PHE A 91 3.94 -7.17 7.82
CA PHE A 91 4.91 -8.20 8.15
C PHE A 91 4.95 -8.51 9.65
N PHE A 92 5.09 -7.50 10.50
CA PHE A 92 5.19 -7.70 11.95
C PHE A 92 3.90 -8.20 12.58
N SER A 93 2.74 -7.77 12.08
CA SER A 93 1.43 -8.30 12.54
C SER A 93 1.26 -9.79 12.26
N GLN A 94 1.85 -10.29 11.17
CA GLN A 94 1.80 -11.70 10.77
C GLN A 94 2.87 -12.54 11.45
N ASN A 95 3.93 -11.90 11.97
CA ASN A 95 5.05 -12.56 12.63
C ASN A 95 5.31 -11.92 14.02
N PRO A 96 4.42 -12.13 15.01
CA PRO A 96 4.62 -11.60 16.35
C PRO A 96 5.94 -12.10 16.96
N GLY A 97 6.74 -11.18 17.49
CA GLY A 97 8.06 -11.50 18.05
C GLY A 97 9.17 -11.69 17.01
N ALA A 98 8.93 -11.38 15.74
CA ALA A 98 9.98 -11.36 14.72
C ALA A 98 11.11 -10.42 15.14
N ARG A 99 12.34 -10.92 14.98
CA ARG A 99 13.59 -10.18 15.17
C ARG A 99 14.48 -10.47 13.98
N ASP A 100 14.67 -9.47 13.14
CA ASP A 100 15.37 -9.65 11.87
C ASP A 100 16.27 -8.46 11.52
N THR A 101 17.19 -8.68 10.59
CA THR A 101 18.04 -7.61 10.04
C THR A 101 17.31 -6.83 8.96
N ALA A 102 17.76 -5.60 8.66
CA ALA A 102 17.20 -4.82 7.56
C ALA A 102 17.29 -5.56 6.22
N ARG A 103 18.41 -6.28 5.99
CA ARG A 103 18.61 -7.14 4.82
C ARG A 103 17.57 -8.26 4.71
N SER A 104 17.37 -9.01 5.78
CA SER A 104 16.39 -10.12 5.81
C SER A 104 14.98 -9.59 5.50
N LEU A 105 14.60 -8.48 6.13
CA LEU A 105 13.32 -7.82 5.88
C LEU A 105 13.20 -7.33 4.43
N ALA A 106 14.27 -6.78 3.85
CA ALA A 106 14.27 -6.35 2.45
C ALA A 106 14.09 -7.51 1.46
N GLU A 107 14.74 -8.64 1.72
CA GLU A 107 14.55 -9.87 0.94
C GLU A 107 13.11 -10.39 1.07
N HIS A 108 12.53 -10.37 2.28
CA HIS A 108 11.15 -10.78 2.52
C HIS A 108 10.12 -9.87 1.85
N LEU A 109 10.37 -8.55 1.84
CA LEU A 109 9.45 -7.56 1.29
C LEU A 109 9.64 -7.32 -0.22
N GLY A 110 10.72 -7.85 -0.82
CA GLY A 110 11.08 -7.57 -2.21
C GLY A 110 11.42 -6.09 -2.44
N ARG A 111 12.05 -5.45 -1.45
CA ARG A 111 12.44 -4.02 -1.46
C ARG A 111 13.97 -3.89 -1.36
N SER A 112 14.49 -2.69 -1.58
CA SER A 112 15.91 -2.42 -1.34
C SER A 112 16.20 -2.39 0.17
N GLU A 113 17.38 -2.87 0.58
CA GLU A 113 17.81 -2.81 1.98
C GLU A 113 17.88 -1.36 2.47
N GLU A 114 18.37 -0.44 1.63
CA GLU A 114 18.49 0.97 1.98
C GLU A 114 17.13 1.62 2.29
N ASP A 115 16.10 1.34 1.49
CA ASP A 115 14.78 1.94 1.71
C ASP A 115 14.07 1.31 2.92
N VAL A 116 14.28 0.01 3.15
CA VAL A 116 13.80 -0.67 4.35
C VAL A 116 14.48 -0.13 5.60
N GLU A 117 15.80 0.11 5.56
CA GLU A 117 16.53 0.69 6.68
C GLU A 117 16.04 2.12 7.00
N LYS A 118 15.76 2.94 5.99
CA LYS A 118 15.16 4.28 6.18
C LYS A 118 13.79 4.18 6.87
N ALA A 119 12.93 3.27 6.41
CA ALA A 119 11.63 3.04 7.02
C ALA A 119 11.75 2.52 8.46
N LEU A 120 12.65 1.57 8.72
CA LEU A 120 12.91 1.06 10.07
C LEU A 120 13.43 2.16 11.00
N LYS A 121 14.34 3.02 10.55
CA LYS A 121 14.81 4.19 11.31
C LYS A 121 13.65 5.11 11.70
N PHE A 122 12.73 5.38 10.78
CA PHE A 122 11.52 6.14 11.08
C PHE A 122 10.66 5.45 12.16
N LEU A 123 10.44 4.14 12.05
CA LEU A 123 9.66 3.36 13.02
C LEU A 123 10.34 3.24 14.40
N VAL A 124 11.67 3.21 14.43
CA VAL A 124 12.46 3.28 15.67
C VAL A 124 12.27 4.65 16.34
N ASN A 125 12.33 5.74 15.58
CA ASN A 125 12.08 7.08 16.11
C ASN A 125 10.65 7.26 16.63
N LYS A 126 9.70 6.49 16.09
CA LYS A 126 8.30 6.43 16.55
C LYS A 126 8.08 5.51 17.75
N GLY A 127 9.12 4.80 18.20
CA GLY A 127 9.07 3.92 19.36
C GLY A 127 8.29 2.62 19.17
N VAL A 128 8.01 2.22 17.93
CA VAL A 128 7.27 0.97 17.62
C VAL A 128 8.19 -0.20 17.27
N VAL A 129 9.40 0.11 16.81
CA VAL A 129 10.46 -0.85 16.53
C VAL A 129 11.64 -0.54 17.42
N VAL A 130 12.29 -1.57 17.96
CA VAL A 130 13.53 -1.45 18.73
C VAL A 130 14.68 -1.93 17.88
N LYS A 131 15.74 -1.12 17.78
CA LYS A 131 17.00 -1.50 17.15
C LYS A 131 17.96 -2.01 18.22
N GLU A 132 18.46 -3.23 18.04
CA GLU A 132 19.43 -3.86 18.91
C GLU A 132 20.71 -4.19 18.13
N ILE A 133 21.86 -3.84 18.70
CA ILE A 133 23.18 -4.17 18.15
C ILE A 133 23.71 -5.37 18.92
N THR A 134 23.98 -6.46 18.22
CA THR A 134 24.54 -7.68 18.79
C THR A 134 25.93 -7.91 18.22
N GLN A 135 26.91 -8.17 19.08
CA GLN A 135 28.24 -8.61 18.65
C GLN A 135 28.20 -10.09 18.28
N ILE A 136 28.65 -10.40 17.07
CA ILE A 136 28.81 -11.76 16.55
C ILE A 136 30.28 -11.89 16.15
N GLY A 137 31.10 -12.39 17.09
CA GLY A 137 32.56 -12.40 16.95
C GLY A 137 33.12 -10.97 16.88
N ASP A 138 33.94 -10.69 15.86
CA ASP A 138 34.52 -9.36 15.63
C ASP A 138 33.59 -8.40 14.84
N SER A 139 32.40 -8.87 14.45
CA SER A 139 31.43 -8.10 13.67
C SER A 139 30.24 -7.65 14.53
N GLN A 140 29.66 -6.50 14.18
CA GLN A 140 28.39 -6.03 14.76
C GLN A 140 27.26 -6.34 13.78
N ALA A 141 26.17 -6.92 14.29
CA ALA A 141 24.94 -7.15 13.55
C ALA A 141 23.82 -6.31 14.15
N GLU A 142 23.08 -5.62 13.30
CA GLU A 142 21.91 -4.83 13.70
C GLU A 142 20.64 -5.64 13.46
N THR A 143 19.83 -5.77 14.50
CA THR A 143 18.54 -6.46 14.44
C THR A 143 17.42 -5.51 14.88
N TYR A 144 16.25 -5.69 14.29
CA TYR A 144 15.06 -4.91 14.52
C TYR A 144 13.97 -5.82 15.07
N SER A 145 13.33 -5.40 16.16
CA SER A 145 12.26 -6.15 16.81
C SER A 145 11.04 -5.27 17.02
N TYR A 146 9.86 -5.82 16.78
CA TYR A 146 8.58 -5.09 16.86
C TYR A 146 7.98 -5.21 18.26
N HIS A 147 7.89 -4.06 18.95
CA HIS A 147 7.40 -3.96 20.33
C HIS A 147 6.53 -2.71 20.47
N PRO A 148 5.37 -2.67 19.80
CA PRO A 148 4.46 -1.53 19.92
C PRO A 148 3.88 -1.45 21.33
N ALA A 149 3.54 -0.23 21.76
CA ALA A 149 2.65 -0.06 22.91
C ALA A 149 1.28 -0.73 22.63
N PRO A 150 0.55 -1.21 23.66
CA PRO A 150 -0.73 -1.91 23.47
C PRO A 150 -1.71 -1.14 22.58
N GLU A 151 -1.78 0.18 22.74
CA GLU A 151 -2.68 1.05 21.97
C GLU A 151 -2.33 1.06 20.47
N VAL A 152 -1.03 0.97 20.15
CA VAL A 152 -0.55 0.91 18.77
C VAL A 152 -0.79 -0.48 18.18
N SER A 153 -0.60 -1.52 18.98
CA SER A 153 -0.87 -2.91 18.57
C SER A 153 -2.33 -3.07 18.13
N ASP A 154 -3.28 -2.58 18.93
CA ASP A 154 -4.72 -2.62 18.61
C ASP A 154 -5.03 -1.88 17.31
N CYS A 155 -4.38 -0.73 17.09
CA CYS A 155 -4.55 0.04 15.85
C CYS A 155 -3.98 -0.70 14.63
N VAL A 156 -2.87 -1.42 14.79
CA VAL A 156 -2.22 -2.21 13.74
C VAL A 156 -3.10 -3.40 13.36
N GLU A 157 -3.69 -4.09 14.34
CA GLU A 157 -4.64 -5.17 14.08
C GLU A 157 -5.87 -4.68 13.31
N LYS A 158 -6.49 -3.57 13.75
CA LYS A 158 -7.59 -2.92 13.03
C LYS A 158 -7.18 -2.51 11.61
N PHE A 159 -5.97 -1.97 11.45
CA PHE A 159 -5.42 -1.60 10.16
C PHE A 159 -5.29 -2.81 9.23
N VAL A 160 -4.67 -3.89 9.69
CA VAL A 160 -4.48 -5.13 8.93
C VAL A 160 -5.82 -5.77 8.58
N GLU A 161 -6.79 -5.79 9.50
CA GLU A 161 -8.15 -6.24 9.23
C GLU A 161 -8.80 -5.39 8.12
N CYS A 162 -8.61 -4.08 8.13
CA CYS A 162 -9.09 -3.20 7.06
C CYS A 162 -8.51 -3.56 5.68
N LEU A 163 -7.29 -4.10 5.61
CA LEU A 163 -6.68 -4.48 4.34
C LEU A 163 -7.29 -5.74 3.70
N THR A 164 -8.00 -6.55 4.49
CA THR A 164 -8.69 -7.76 4.01
C THR A 164 -9.90 -7.42 3.13
N LYS A 165 -10.57 -6.30 3.40
CA LYS A 165 -11.74 -5.82 2.66
C LYS A 165 -11.30 -4.91 1.53
N ARG A 166 -11.68 -5.23 0.28
CA ARG A 166 -11.27 -4.48 -0.92
C ARG A 166 -11.56 -2.98 -0.82
N GLU A 167 -12.77 -2.63 -0.38
CA GLU A 167 -13.23 -1.24 -0.27
C GLU A 167 -12.40 -0.46 0.74
N LYS A 168 -12.15 -1.05 1.92
CA LYS A 168 -11.32 -0.46 2.97
C LYS A 168 -9.85 -0.34 2.54
N ARG A 169 -9.28 -1.35 1.86
CA ARG A 169 -7.92 -1.28 1.32
C ARG A 169 -7.75 -0.13 0.33
N LEU A 170 -8.74 0.12 -0.52
CA LEU A 170 -8.73 1.24 -1.46
C LEU A 170 -8.86 2.59 -0.73
N ALA A 171 -9.64 2.64 0.35
CA ALA A 171 -9.70 3.81 1.23
C ALA A 171 -8.34 4.13 1.87
N VAL A 172 -7.69 3.14 2.49
CA VAL A 172 -6.35 3.30 3.11
C VAL A 172 -5.33 3.75 2.05
N LEU A 173 -5.32 3.11 0.87
CA LEU A 173 -4.42 3.49 -0.22
C LEU A 173 -4.62 4.95 -0.64
N THR A 174 -5.88 5.40 -0.73
CA THR A 174 -6.21 6.78 -1.07
C THR A 174 -5.65 7.76 -0.04
N GLU A 175 -5.76 7.45 1.25
CA GLU A 175 -5.22 8.28 2.32
C GLU A 175 -3.69 8.34 2.30
N VAL A 176 -3.01 7.21 2.08
CA VAL A 176 -1.55 7.18 1.94
C VAL A 176 -1.09 7.98 0.73
N LEU A 177 -1.74 7.84 -0.42
CA LEU A 177 -1.41 8.60 -1.63
C LEU A 177 -1.64 10.10 -1.47
N LYS A 178 -2.71 10.50 -0.78
CA LYS A 178 -2.95 11.92 -0.45
C LYS A 178 -1.81 12.48 0.40
N LYS A 179 -1.38 11.74 1.43
CA LYS A 179 -0.29 12.13 2.32
C LYS A 179 1.04 12.30 1.57
N LEU A 180 1.37 11.35 0.69
CA LEU A 180 2.63 11.33 -0.07
C LEU A 180 2.73 12.40 -1.17
N ARG A 181 1.62 13.04 -1.53
CA ARG A 181 1.57 14.05 -2.59
C ARG A 181 1.94 15.47 -2.10
N HIS A 182 1.93 15.68 -0.79
CA HIS A 182 2.25 16.97 -0.16
C HIS A 182 3.65 16.93 0.43
#